data_AF-A0A382CW52-F1
#
_entry.id   AF-A0A382CW52-F1
#
_cell.length_a   1.000
_cell.length_b   1.000
_cell.length_c   1.000
_cell.angle_alpha   90.00
_cell.angle_beta   90.00
_cell.angle_gamma   90.00
#
_symmetry.space_group_name_H-M   'P 1'
#
loop_
_entity.id
_entity.type
_entity.pdbx_description
1 polymer ?
#
loop_
_entity_poly.entity_id
_entity_poly.type
_entity_poly.pdbx_seq_one_letter_code
_entity_poly.pdbx_strand_id
1 'polypeptide(L)'
;MSVFNSVPPKISKIELIKWLKVNYSFFYNKNISVKELKSERDKNFLLKLKNKPLYVIKISNPAESISLLKLQDFVLNSLIKRNSVKNFIPKKIHSTIKVYQDQLNRDCYVRVLRFIEGKMYAVVNHNNNLEHSLGTLLGNLSKELQNLNHPNAFRKFEWDPSNISWIQKEINLFKGNNKKIINTNLYEYNYFIKKNLKNLRFSLTHGDANNYNLVVKNDLVSGLLDYGDMIYAPTINDLAVSLSYALMKKEDLYSSLKNVVISYHKIFPITFDEIFSLMTLVKARLTITVVMAEKQRKKFPYNKYLSISENDAWDLLYKLDRINPYLFIFLIRDYCGHQITKNYNKVINFIEKNNFPSVLDFNLNKINKSIINLDSNSIFTKNYNNNPKQITKKINIFLKKNDSQIGIGLYKEKRNVYQGNNFISNFNSKNRRNIHLGIDIFAPVGTKIKAPHDGKVFILKYN
;
A
#
# COMPACT_ATOMS: atom_id res chain seq x y z
N MET A 1 20.17 15.34 18.42
CA MET A 1 20.62 14.24 17.52
C MET A 1 19.44 13.30 17.33
N SER A 2 19.17 12.79 16.12
CA SER A 2 18.04 11.88 15.89
C SER A 2 18.21 10.57 16.67
N VAL A 3 17.13 9.97 17.20
CA VAL A 3 17.18 8.71 17.95
C VAL A 3 17.70 7.55 17.10
N PHE A 4 17.57 7.63 15.77
CA PHE A 4 18.14 6.66 14.83
C PHE A 4 19.68 6.73 14.75
N ASN A 5 20.28 7.73 15.39
CA ASN A 5 21.72 7.93 15.42
C ASN A 5 22.37 7.53 16.75
N SER A 6 21.61 7.17 17.78
CA SER A 6 22.15 6.75 19.08
C SER A 6 22.23 5.22 19.17
N VAL A 7 23.24 4.74 19.91
CA VAL A 7 23.39 3.29 20.18
C VAL A 7 22.25 2.84 21.12
N PRO A 8 21.54 1.74 20.79
CA PRO A 8 20.52 1.15 21.67
C PRO A 8 21.03 0.86 23.09
N PRO A 9 20.14 0.72 24.09
CA PRO A 9 20.57 0.47 25.45
C PRO A 9 21.18 -0.93 25.60
N LYS A 10 22.20 -1.05 26.46
CA LYS A 10 22.88 -2.32 26.74
C LYS A 10 22.33 -2.92 28.04
N ILE A 11 21.66 -4.07 27.95
CA ILE A 11 20.83 -4.59 29.05
C ILE A 11 21.30 -5.99 29.46
N SER A 12 21.61 -6.17 30.75
CA SER A 12 21.76 -7.50 31.34
C SER A 12 20.40 -8.07 31.70
N LYS A 13 20.08 -9.27 31.20
CA LYS A 13 18.80 -9.95 31.51
C LYS A 13 18.65 -10.23 33.01
N ILE A 14 19.76 -10.56 33.69
CA ILE A 14 19.76 -10.87 35.12
C ILE A 14 19.49 -9.60 35.94
N GLU A 15 20.17 -8.50 35.62
CA GLU A 15 19.97 -7.22 36.29
C GLU A 15 18.56 -6.67 36.03
N LEU A 16 18.08 -6.77 34.78
CA LEU A 16 16.72 -6.38 34.44
C LEU A 16 15.69 -7.15 35.27
N ILE A 17 15.84 -8.47 35.41
CA ILE A 17 14.94 -9.30 36.24
C ILE A 17 14.94 -8.83 37.69
N LYS A 18 16.12 -8.62 38.30
CA LYS A 18 16.24 -8.12 39.67
C LYS A 18 15.57 -6.75 39.81
N TRP A 19 15.88 -5.83 38.90
CA TRP A 19 15.33 -4.48 38.89
C TRP A 19 13.81 -4.47 38.74
N LEU A 20 13.24 -5.30 37.87
CA LEU A 20 11.78 -5.43 37.68
C LEU A 20 11.07 -5.91 38.94
N LYS A 21 11.65 -6.87 39.69
CA LYS A 21 11.07 -7.37 40.94
C LYS A 21 11.05 -6.32 42.05
N VAL A 22 12.08 -5.49 42.12
CA VAL A 22 12.16 -4.37 43.08
C VAL A 22 11.19 -3.25 42.69
N ASN A 23 11.10 -2.94 41.40
CA ASN A 23 10.40 -1.74 40.93
C ASN A 23 8.93 -1.95 40.61
N TYR A 24 8.46 -3.18 40.41
CA TYR A 24 7.07 -3.45 40.13
C TYR A 24 6.57 -4.51 41.11
N SER A 25 5.74 -4.09 42.07
CA SER A 25 5.22 -4.94 43.15
C SER A 25 4.57 -6.23 42.64
N PHE A 26 3.90 -6.18 41.48
CA PHE A 26 3.29 -7.35 40.86
C PHE A 26 4.29 -8.40 40.34
N PHE A 27 5.60 -8.10 40.32
CA PHE A 27 6.68 -9.03 39.98
C PHE A 27 7.49 -9.54 41.19
N TYR A 28 7.42 -8.91 42.36
CA TYR A 28 8.30 -9.16 43.52
C TYR A 28 8.58 -10.66 43.80
N ASN A 29 7.52 -11.46 44.02
CA ASN A 29 7.62 -12.90 44.30
C ASN A 29 7.27 -13.80 43.10
N LYS A 30 7.40 -13.30 41.86
CA LYS A 30 7.09 -14.09 40.67
C LYS A 30 8.34 -14.76 40.10
N ASN A 31 8.17 -16.00 39.63
CA ASN A 31 9.16 -16.65 38.78
C ASN A 31 9.05 -16.06 37.37
N ILE A 32 10.03 -15.22 37.01
CA ILE A 32 10.04 -14.45 35.76
C ILE A 32 11.22 -14.88 34.90
N SER A 33 10.98 -15.00 33.60
CA SER A 33 12.05 -15.12 32.60
C SER A 33 11.82 -14.13 31.47
N VAL A 34 12.89 -13.65 30.86
CA VAL A 34 12.84 -12.67 29.77
C VAL A 34 13.54 -13.20 28.53
N LYS A 35 12.92 -13.00 27.37
CA LYS A 35 13.50 -13.28 26.05
C LYS A 35 13.54 -12.00 25.25
N GLU A 36 14.71 -11.63 24.75
CA GLU A 36 14.86 -10.46 23.89
C GLU A 36 14.09 -10.64 22.58
N LEU A 37 13.42 -9.58 22.16
CA LEU A 37 12.73 -9.45 20.89
C LEU A 37 13.53 -8.51 19.98
N LYS A 38 13.40 -8.70 18.67
CA LYS A 38 14.02 -7.80 17.69
C LYS A 38 13.40 -6.41 17.79
N SER A 39 14.22 -5.39 17.64
CA SER A 39 13.85 -3.98 17.67
C SER A 39 14.87 -3.15 16.91
N GLU A 40 14.47 -1.95 16.50
CA GLU A 40 15.33 -1.01 15.79
C GLU A 40 16.23 -0.23 16.75
N ARG A 41 15.61 0.62 17.61
CA ARG A 41 16.32 1.59 18.47
C ARG A 41 16.18 1.35 19.98
N ASP A 42 15.07 0.76 20.40
CA ASP A 42 14.78 0.37 21.79
C ASP A 42 15.28 -1.06 22.09
N LYS A 43 15.16 -1.52 23.33
CA LYS A 43 15.25 -2.95 23.68
C LYS A 43 13.91 -3.47 24.18
N ASN A 44 13.41 -4.49 23.48
CA ASN A 44 12.14 -5.14 23.79
C ASN A 44 12.39 -6.54 24.36
N PHE A 45 11.73 -6.89 25.46
CA PHE A 45 11.79 -8.21 26.08
C PHE A 45 10.40 -8.80 26.27
N LEU A 46 10.21 -10.02 25.78
CA LEU A 46 9.08 -10.86 26.14
C LEU A 46 9.30 -11.41 27.55
N LEU A 47 8.46 -11.01 28.50
CA LEU A 47 8.47 -11.51 29.85
C LEU A 47 7.43 -12.62 30.01
N LYS A 48 7.90 -13.76 30.53
CA LYS A 48 7.10 -14.94 30.83
C LYS A 48 6.93 -15.12 32.34
N LEU A 49 5.70 -15.34 32.78
CA LEU A 49 5.38 -15.79 34.14
C LEU A 49 5.01 -17.26 34.10
N LYS A 50 5.66 -18.10 34.92
CA LYS A 50 5.46 -19.57 34.88
C LYS A 50 5.50 -20.12 33.45
N ASN A 51 6.51 -19.69 32.67
CA ASN A 51 6.71 -20.02 31.25
C ASN A 51 5.63 -19.53 30.25
N LYS A 52 4.57 -18.84 30.69
CA LYS A 52 3.55 -18.27 29.81
C LYS A 52 3.90 -16.82 29.44
N PRO A 53 3.96 -16.46 28.14
CA PRO A 53 4.20 -15.08 27.72
C PRO A 53 3.04 -14.20 28.16
N LEU A 54 3.34 -13.14 28.91
CA LEU A 54 2.31 -12.31 29.52
C LEU A 54 2.53 -10.82 29.29
N TYR A 55 3.78 -10.37 29.31
CA TYR A 55 4.13 -8.97 29.17
C TYR A 55 5.25 -8.75 28.15
N VAL A 56 5.28 -7.54 27.61
CA VAL A 56 6.41 -6.99 26.87
C VAL A 56 6.98 -5.84 27.70
N ILE A 57 8.27 -5.94 27.99
CA ILE A 57 9.05 -4.88 28.62
C ILE A 57 9.74 -4.10 27.50
N LYS A 58 9.41 -2.82 27.36
CA LYS A 58 10.11 -1.90 26.45
C LYS A 58 11.05 -1.04 27.28
N ILE A 59 12.32 -1.03 26.93
CA ILE A 59 13.34 -0.15 27.49
C ILE A 59 13.76 0.81 26.39
N SER A 60 13.44 2.09 26.57
CA SER A 60 13.66 3.10 25.54
C SER A 60 15.13 3.30 25.26
N ASN A 61 15.44 3.74 24.05
CA ASN A 61 16.74 4.35 23.78
C ASN A 61 16.99 5.52 24.75
N PRO A 62 18.23 5.74 25.24
CA PRO A 62 18.54 6.87 26.12
C PRO A 62 18.35 8.24 25.46
N ALA A 63 18.34 8.30 24.12
CA ALA A 63 18.01 9.52 23.39
C ALA A 63 16.49 9.75 23.20
N GLU A 64 15.65 8.80 23.62
CA GLU A 64 14.19 8.87 23.49
C GLU A 64 13.61 9.80 24.56
N SER A 65 12.71 10.69 24.15
CA SER A 65 12.14 11.68 25.06
C SER A 65 11.03 11.06 25.93
N ILE A 66 11.07 11.32 27.24
CA ILE A 66 9.98 10.96 28.16
C ILE A 66 8.63 11.56 27.71
N SER A 67 8.65 12.71 27.06
CA SER A 67 7.46 13.38 26.51
C SER A 67 6.79 12.55 25.41
N LEU A 68 7.57 11.85 24.57
CA LEU A 68 7.05 10.92 23.56
C LEU A 68 6.50 9.65 24.19
N LEU A 69 7.14 9.14 25.24
CA LEU A 69 6.63 7.99 25.98
C LEU A 69 5.30 8.30 26.70
N LYS A 70 5.16 9.51 27.24
CA LYS A 70 3.90 10.02 27.81
C LYS A 70 2.80 10.14 26.76
N LEU A 71 3.13 10.61 25.55
CA LEU A 71 2.21 10.62 24.41
C LEU A 71 1.71 9.20 24.10
N GLN A 72 2.60 8.20 24.04
CA GLN A 72 2.21 6.80 23.82
C GLN A 72 1.25 6.30 24.89
N ASP A 73 1.54 6.57 26.16
CA ASP A 73 0.68 6.20 27.28
C ASP A 73 -0.70 6.89 27.21
N PHE A 74 -0.74 8.17 26.86
CA PHE A 74 -1.97 8.94 26.69
C PHE A 74 -2.86 8.32 25.60
N VAL A 75 -2.29 7.97 24.45
CA VAL A 75 -3.03 7.39 23.33
C VAL A 75 -3.54 6.00 23.68
N LEU A 76 -2.71 5.12 24.22
CA LEU A 76 -3.15 3.78 24.63
C LEU A 76 -4.26 3.83 25.69
N ASN A 77 -4.16 4.73 26.67
CA ASN A 77 -5.20 4.95 27.68
C ASN A 77 -6.50 5.52 27.11
N SER A 78 -6.43 6.25 25.99
CA SER A 78 -7.60 6.78 25.30
C SER A 78 -8.27 5.70 24.45
N LEU A 79 -7.47 4.95 23.67
CA LEU A 79 -7.97 3.91 22.76
C LEU A 79 -8.52 2.68 23.48
N ILE A 80 -8.04 2.35 24.69
CA ILE A 80 -8.57 1.20 25.46
C ILE A 80 -10.05 1.39 25.85
N LYS A 81 -10.53 2.64 25.85
CA LYS A 81 -11.93 2.99 26.11
C LYS A 81 -12.82 2.87 24.86
N ARG A 82 -12.26 2.56 23.69
CA ARG A 82 -12.97 2.54 22.40
C ARG A 82 -13.24 1.10 21.95
N ASN A 83 -14.50 0.69 21.89
CA ASN A 83 -14.88 -0.68 21.55
C ASN A 83 -14.37 -1.14 20.17
N SER A 84 -14.25 -0.22 19.22
CA SER A 84 -13.77 -0.44 17.85
C SER A 84 -12.31 -0.91 17.77
N VAL A 85 -11.45 -0.53 18.73
CA VAL A 85 -9.99 -0.78 18.66
C VAL A 85 -9.38 -1.38 19.92
N LYS A 86 -10.06 -1.35 21.08
CA LYS A 86 -9.49 -1.75 22.38
C LYS A 86 -8.85 -3.14 22.42
N ASN A 87 -9.35 -4.06 21.60
CA ASN A 87 -8.86 -5.44 21.56
C ASN A 87 -7.62 -5.62 20.67
N PHE A 88 -7.27 -4.62 19.86
CA PHE A 88 -6.14 -4.67 18.93
C PHE A 88 -4.93 -3.89 19.44
N ILE A 89 -5.05 -3.12 20.53
CA ILE A 89 -3.94 -2.29 21.03
C ILE A 89 -3.24 -2.96 22.23
N PRO A 90 -1.95 -2.66 22.47
CA PRO A 90 -1.27 -3.09 23.69
C PRO A 90 -1.91 -2.46 24.92
N LYS A 91 -2.27 -3.27 25.92
CA LYS A 91 -2.72 -2.75 27.21
C LYS A 91 -1.52 -2.33 28.06
N LYS A 92 -1.50 -1.06 28.48
CA LYS A 92 -0.53 -0.56 29.46
C LYS A 92 -0.78 -1.17 30.84
N ILE A 93 0.29 -1.64 31.49
CA ILE A 93 0.22 -2.26 32.84
C ILE A 93 0.86 -1.39 33.91
N HIS A 94 1.88 -0.61 33.56
CA HIS A 94 2.58 0.26 34.51
C HIS A 94 1.77 1.52 34.83
N SER A 95 1.84 1.98 36.09
CA SER A 95 1.25 3.24 36.55
C SER A 95 2.13 4.44 36.19
N THR A 96 3.43 4.34 36.47
CA THR A 96 4.45 5.35 36.18
C THR A 96 5.54 4.78 35.29
N ILE A 97 6.08 5.61 34.40
CA ILE A 97 7.28 5.30 33.63
C ILE A 97 8.46 5.42 34.58
N LYS A 98 9.27 4.37 34.67
CA LYS A 98 10.39 4.29 35.61
C LYS A 98 11.73 4.41 34.87
N VAL A 99 12.73 4.97 35.54
CA VAL A 99 14.10 5.12 35.00
C VAL A 99 14.91 3.87 35.34
N TYR A 100 15.61 3.34 34.34
CA TYR A 100 16.55 2.24 34.43
C TYR A 100 17.88 2.66 33.82
N GLN A 101 18.98 2.46 34.53
CA GLN A 101 20.32 2.69 34.00
C GLN A 101 20.81 1.47 33.25
N ASP A 102 21.18 1.66 31.98
CA ASP A 102 21.78 0.59 31.19
C ASP A 102 23.22 0.28 31.64
N GLN A 103 23.85 -0.74 31.07
CA GLN A 103 25.23 -1.14 31.43
C GLN A 103 26.30 -0.07 31.09
N LEU A 104 25.92 1.04 30.46
CA LEU A 104 26.78 2.19 30.19
C LEU A 104 26.41 3.40 31.07
N ASN A 105 25.62 3.19 32.13
CA ASN A 105 25.12 4.21 33.06
C ASN A 105 24.29 5.31 32.38
N ARG A 106 23.58 4.97 31.30
CA ARG A 106 22.68 5.91 30.60
C ARG A 106 21.25 5.69 31.06
N ASP A 107 20.56 6.78 31.35
CA ASP A 107 19.16 6.73 31.74
C ASP A 107 18.27 6.29 30.56
N CYS A 108 17.52 5.22 30.80
CA CYS A 108 16.53 4.67 29.89
C CYS A 108 15.18 4.59 30.61
N TYR A 109 14.09 4.57 29.86
CA TYR A 109 12.75 4.50 30.44
C TYR A 109 12.12 3.13 30.23
N VAL A 110 11.54 2.57 31.29
CA VAL A 110 10.91 1.25 31.27
C VAL A 110 9.39 1.37 31.20
N ARG A 111 8.81 0.67 30.24
CA ARG A 111 7.36 0.51 30.06
C ARG A 111 6.99 -0.96 30.03
N VAL A 112 5.91 -1.30 30.74
CA VAL A 112 5.33 -2.65 30.78
C VAL A 112 3.99 -2.66 30.06
N LEU A 113 3.89 -3.48 29.01
CA LEU A 113 2.70 -3.67 28.19
C LEU A 113 2.25 -5.14 28.24
N ARG A 114 0.96 -5.41 28.05
CA ARG A 114 0.44 -6.78 27.90
C ARG A 114 0.88 -7.36 26.55
N PHE A 115 1.33 -8.60 26.56
CA PHE A 115 1.65 -9.33 25.34
C PHE A 115 0.37 -9.68 24.57
N ILE A 116 0.39 -9.47 23.24
CA ILE A 116 -0.67 -9.88 22.32
C ILE A 116 -0.21 -11.14 21.62
N GLU A 117 -0.98 -12.22 21.75
CA GLU A 117 -0.66 -13.52 21.15
C GLU A 117 -1.03 -13.55 19.67
N GLY A 118 -0.11 -14.06 18.85
CA GLY A 118 -0.32 -14.33 17.43
C GLY A 118 1.00 -14.42 16.66
N LYS A 119 0.90 -14.52 15.34
CA LYS A 119 2.03 -14.47 14.41
C LYS A 119 2.15 -13.06 13.84
N MET A 120 3.35 -12.64 13.44
CA MET A 120 3.51 -11.35 12.76
C MET A 120 2.95 -11.42 11.34
N TYR A 121 2.33 -10.34 10.87
CA TYR A 121 1.79 -10.21 9.52
C TYR A 121 2.83 -10.51 8.43
N ALA A 122 4.11 -10.18 8.70
CA ALA A 122 5.24 -10.45 7.81
C ALA A 122 5.53 -11.94 7.54
N VAL A 123 5.07 -12.86 8.40
CA VAL A 123 5.41 -14.30 8.31
C VAL A 123 4.21 -15.21 8.05
N VAL A 124 3.03 -14.64 7.87
CA VAL A 124 1.81 -15.41 7.52
C VAL A 124 1.50 -15.27 6.04
N ASN A 125 0.84 -16.27 5.49
CA ASN A 125 0.27 -16.17 4.15
C ASN A 125 -0.92 -15.21 4.19
N HIS A 126 -1.00 -14.31 3.20
CA HIS A 126 -2.08 -13.34 3.13
C HIS A 126 -3.21 -13.87 2.26
N ASN A 127 -4.43 -13.81 2.78
CA ASN A 127 -5.66 -14.13 2.08
C ASN A 127 -6.65 -12.95 2.18
N ASN A 128 -7.79 -13.06 1.48
CA ASN A 128 -8.78 -11.98 1.44
C ASN A 128 -9.31 -11.61 2.83
N ASN A 129 -9.51 -12.60 3.73
CA ASN A 129 -9.99 -12.34 5.09
C ASN A 129 -9.01 -11.46 5.88
N LEU A 130 -7.72 -11.78 5.79
CA LEU A 130 -6.67 -11.01 6.44
C LEU A 130 -6.61 -9.58 5.90
N GLU A 131 -6.66 -9.42 4.59
CA GLU A 131 -6.62 -8.10 3.92
C GLU A 131 -7.84 -7.24 4.27
N HIS A 132 -9.04 -7.82 4.31
CA HIS A 132 -10.24 -7.12 4.74
C HIS A 132 -10.20 -6.74 6.23
N SER A 133 -9.65 -7.62 7.08
CA SER A 133 -9.49 -7.33 8.51
C SER A 133 -8.48 -6.21 8.76
N LEU A 134 -7.41 -6.14 7.97
CA LEU A 134 -6.43 -5.06 8.01
C LEU A 134 -7.07 -3.71 7.66
N GLY A 135 -7.80 -3.65 6.54
CA GLY A 135 -8.50 -2.42 6.15
C GLY A 135 -9.50 -1.96 7.21
N THR A 136 -10.27 -2.89 7.79
CA THR A 136 -11.23 -2.62 8.88
C THR A 136 -10.54 -2.05 10.12
N LEU A 137 -9.41 -2.62 10.55
CA LEU A 137 -8.65 -2.12 11.69
C LEU A 137 -8.16 -0.68 11.43
N LEU A 138 -7.56 -0.44 10.26
CA LEU A 138 -6.99 0.87 9.91
C LEU A 138 -8.07 1.96 9.81
N GLY A 139 -9.24 1.63 9.27
CA GLY A 139 -10.38 2.55 9.20
C GLY A 139 -10.89 2.91 10.59
N ASN A 140 -11.06 1.91 11.47
CA ASN A 140 -11.43 2.15 12.87
C ASN A 140 -10.37 2.98 13.60
N LEU A 141 -9.09 2.68 13.42
CA LEU A 141 -7.99 3.42 14.04
C LEU A 141 -8.00 4.89 13.60
N SER A 142 -8.12 5.16 12.31
CA SER A 142 -8.20 6.54 11.78
C SER A 142 -9.38 7.31 12.38
N LYS A 143 -10.54 6.64 12.48
CA LYS A 143 -11.77 7.20 13.07
C LYS A 143 -11.62 7.55 14.56
N GLU A 144 -10.88 6.75 15.33
CA GLU A 144 -10.64 7.02 16.75
C GLU A 144 -9.52 8.06 16.96
N LEU A 145 -8.45 8.00 16.17
CA LEU A 145 -7.30 8.89 16.29
C LEU A 145 -7.58 10.32 15.80
N GLN A 146 -8.47 10.53 14.82
CA GLN A 146 -8.85 11.89 14.38
C GLN A 146 -9.41 12.78 15.50
N ASN A 147 -9.94 12.17 16.56
CA ASN A 147 -10.51 12.88 17.70
C ASN A 147 -9.51 13.04 18.86
N LEU A 148 -8.26 12.63 18.67
CA LEU A 148 -7.20 12.78 19.67
C LEU A 148 -6.21 13.83 19.20
N ASN A 149 -5.76 14.65 20.15
CA ASN A 149 -4.70 15.61 19.94
C ASN A 149 -3.75 15.63 21.12
N HIS A 150 -2.48 15.90 20.86
CA HIS A 150 -1.46 15.98 21.89
C HIS A 150 -0.26 16.79 21.38
N PRO A 151 0.26 17.79 22.14
CA PRO A 151 1.33 18.68 21.67
C PRO A 151 2.58 17.95 21.15
N ASN A 152 2.99 16.88 21.84
CA ASN A 152 4.17 16.09 21.44
C ASN A 152 4.01 15.32 20.10
N ALA A 153 2.81 15.25 19.52
CA ALA A 153 2.61 14.67 18.20
C ALA A 153 3.03 15.64 17.08
N PHE A 154 3.09 16.94 17.34
CA PHE A 154 3.55 17.94 16.38
C PHE A 154 5.09 17.99 16.37
N ARG A 155 5.68 17.08 15.60
CA ARG A 155 7.13 16.95 15.47
C ARG A 155 7.52 16.60 14.04
N LYS A 156 8.73 16.99 13.65
CA LYS A 156 9.35 16.45 12.43
C LYS A 156 9.83 15.03 12.71
N PHE A 157 9.61 14.13 11.77
CA PHE A 157 10.01 12.74 11.92
C PHE A 157 10.41 12.15 10.57
N GLU A 158 11.54 11.46 10.53
CA GLU A 158 12.11 10.99 9.27
C GLU A 158 11.28 9.86 8.61
N TRP A 159 10.44 9.19 9.38
CA TRP A 159 9.52 8.15 8.90
C TRP A 159 8.18 8.66 8.39
N ASP A 160 7.94 9.98 8.40
CA ASP A 160 6.73 10.60 7.84
C ASP A 160 6.73 10.54 6.29
N PRO A 161 5.85 9.73 5.66
CA PRO A 161 5.80 9.61 4.20
C PRO A 161 5.29 10.89 3.52
N SER A 162 4.66 11.81 4.26
CA SER A 162 4.25 13.12 3.74
C SER A 162 5.38 14.15 3.74
N ASN A 163 6.56 13.79 4.28
CA ASN A 163 7.72 14.67 4.34
C ASN A 163 9.05 13.94 4.05
N ILE A 164 9.33 13.71 2.77
CA ILE A 164 10.55 13.01 2.32
C ILE A 164 11.64 13.93 1.76
N SER A 165 11.51 15.25 1.92
CA SER A 165 12.46 16.22 1.32
C SER A 165 13.92 16.01 1.78
N TRP A 166 14.11 15.43 2.97
CA TRP A 166 15.44 15.13 3.52
C TRP A 166 16.21 14.08 2.71
N ILE A 167 15.51 13.20 1.96
CA ILE A 167 16.12 12.13 1.15
C ILE A 167 17.00 12.70 0.03
N GLN A 168 16.76 13.93 -0.42
CA GLN A 168 17.59 14.59 -1.43
C GLN A 168 19.07 14.63 -1.03
N LYS A 169 19.37 14.75 0.27
CA LYS A 169 20.74 14.79 0.79
C LYS A 169 21.43 13.42 0.75
N GLU A 170 20.64 12.35 0.64
CA GLU A 170 21.08 10.96 0.72
C GLU A 170 21.12 10.29 -0.67
N ILE A 171 20.72 11.01 -1.73
CA ILE A 171 20.56 10.46 -3.09
C ILE A 171 21.85 9.86 -3.65
N ASN A 172 23.01 10.36 -3.21
CA ASN A 172 24.32 9.91 -3.64
C ASN A 172 24.75 8.56 -3.02
N LEU A 173 23.98 8.04 -2.06
CA LEU A 173 24.15 6.67 -1.57
C LEU A 173 23.77 5.63 -2.64
N PHE A 174 22.97 6.01 -3.63
CA PHE A 174 22.42 5.11 -4.65
C PHE A 174 23.00 5.39 -6.03
N LYS A 175 22.97 4.38 -6.91
CA LYS A 175 23.45 4.45 -8.31
C LYS A 175 22.44 3.80 -9.26
N GLY A 176 22.63 4.00 -10.56
CA GLY A 176 21.88 3.32 -11.62
C GLY A 176 20.36 3.46 -11.48
N ASN A 177 19.65 2.34 -11.66
CA ASN A 177 18.19 2.30 -11.64
C ASN A 177 17.60 2.71 -10.27
N ASN A 178 18.25 2.33 -9.17
CA ASN A 178 17.80 2.68 -7.81
C ASN A 178 17.77 4.20 -7.62
N LYS A 179 18.84 4.90 -8.04
CA LYS A 179 18.91 6.37 -7.99
C LYS A 179 17.83 7.01 -8.86
N LYS A 180 17.59 6.46 -10.06
CA LYS A 180 16.54 6.93 -10.98
C LYS A 180 15.16 6.87 -10.31
N ILE A 181 14.81 5.75 -9.70
CA ILE A 181 13.50 5.56 -9.05
C ILE A 181 13.32 6.50 -7.86
N ILE A 182 14.35 6.65 -7.02
CA ILE A 182 14.27 7.60 -5.89
C ILE A 182 14.03 9.03 -6.41
N ASN A 183 14.72 9.45 -7.48
CA ASN A 183 14.49 10.75 -8.12
C ASN A 183 13.07 10.88 -8.69
N THR A 184 12.56 9.85 -9.37
CA THR A 184 11.17 9.82 -9.84
C THR A 184 10.20 9.99 -8.68
N ASN A 185 10.42 9.30 -7.56
CA ASN A 185 9.58 9.38 -6.38
C ASN A 185 9.63 10.77 -5.73
N LEU A 186 10.79 11.42 -5.70
CA LEU A 186 10.94 12.80 -5.22
C LEU A 186 10.21 13.80 -6.13
N TYR A 187 10.24 13.59 -7.45
CA TYR A 187 9.47 14.38 -8.40
C TYR A 187 7.96 14.20 -8.18
N GLU A 188 7.48 12.96 -8.11
CA GLU A 188 6.09 12.64 -7.84
C GLU A 188 5.63 13.19 -6.48
N TYR A 189 6.47 13.09 -5.45
CA TYR A 189 6.19 13.68 -4.13
C TYR A 189 5.87 15.17 -4.23
N ASN A 190 6.67 15.92 -4.99
CA ASN A 190 6.41 17.35 -5.17
C ASN A 190 5.07 17.62 -5.87
N TYR A 191 4.66 16.76 -6.81
CA TYR A 191 3.43 16.93 -7.58
C TYR A 191 2.18 16.44 -6.83
N PHE A 192 2.17 15.19 -6.39
CA PHE A 192 0.99 14.52 -5.83
C PHE A 192 0.79 14.77 -4.34
N ILE A 193 1.87 15.02 -3.57
CA ILE A 193 1.78 15.21 -2.12
C ILE A 193 1.97 16.68 -1.76
N LYS A 194 3.14 17.27 -2.04
CA LYS A 194 3.50 18.61 -1.54
C LYS A 194 2.53 19.69 -2.00
N LYS A 195 2.15 19.70 -3.29
CA LYS A 195 1.17 20.66 -3.83
C LYS A 195 -0.26 20.43 -3.33
N ASN A 196 -0.58 19.19 -2.94
CA ASN A 196 -1.92 18.79 -2.51
C ASN A 196 -2.08 18.76 -0.98
N LEU A 197 -1.00 18.98 -0.23
CA LEU A 197 -0.93 18.76 1.21
C LEU A 197 -2.03 19.52 1.99
N LYS A 198 -2.30 20.76 1.58
CA LYS A 198 -3.34 21.60 2.19
C LYS A 198 -4.79 21.09 2.02
N ASN A 199 -5.02 20.18 1.07
CA ASN A 199 -6.32 19.58 0.81
C ASN A 199 -6.50 18.25 1.58
N LEU A 200 -5.44 17.74 2.22
CA LEU A 200 -5.50 16.50 2.98
C LEU A 200 -6.05 16.76 4.39
N ARG A 201 -6.79 15.79 4.93
CA ARG A 201 -7.16 15.79 6.34
C ARG A 201 -5.95 15.43 7.18
N PHE A 202 -5.80 16.07 8.33
CA PHE A 202 -4.74 15.77 9.28
C PHE A 202 -5.32 15.27 10.60
N SER A 203 -4.64 14.31 11.19
CA SER A 203 -4.94 13.76 12.51
C SER A 203 -3.68 13.29 13.19
N LEU A 204 -3.80 12.89 14.45
CA LEU A 204 -2.85 11.95 15.02
C LEU A 204 -2.87 10.66 14.16
N THR A 205 -1.69 10.13 13.84
CA THR A 205 -1.51 8.86 13.12
C THR A 205 -0.67 7.91 13.96
N HIS A 206 -0.86 6.60 13.80
CA HIS A 206 0.03 5.59 14.39
C HIS A 206 1.47 5.75 13.89
N GLY A 207 1.64 6.05 12.59
CA GLY A 207 2.91 6.35 11.94
C GLY A 207 3.71 5.13 11.49
N ASP A 208 3.45 3.95 12.06
CA ASP A 208 4.22 2.74 11.76
C ASP A 208 3.40 1.42 11.72
N ALA A 209 2.25 1.44 11.05
CA ALA A 209 1.40 0.25 10.85
C ALA A 209 1.99 -0.75 9.83
N ASN A 210 3.23 -1.20 10.07
CA ASN A 210 3.98 -2.11 9.21
C ASN A 210 3.72 -3.60 9.52
N ASN A 211 4.24 -4.49 8.67
CA ASN A 211 4.03 -5.94 8.76
C ASN A 211 4.70 -6.64 9.96
N TYR A 212 5.62 -6.00 10.68
CA TYR A 212 6.21 -6.50 11.93
C TYR A 212 5.53 -5.93 13.18
N ASN A 213 4.69 -4.91 13.05
CA ASN A 213 3.86 -4.37 14.13
C ASN A 213 2.43 -4.91 14.11
N LEU A 214 2.02 -5.59 13.04
CA LEU A 214 0.71 -6.23 12.94
C LEU A 214 0.77 -7.69 13.41
N VAL A 215 -0.09 -8.04 14.37
CA VAL A 215 -0.26 -9.40 14.90
C VAL A 215 -1.49 -10.04 14.25
N VAL A 216 -1.38 -11.32 13.91
CA VAL A 216 -2.38 -12.11 13.21
C VAL A 216 -2.74 -13.34 14.04
N LYS A 217 -4.04 -13.61 14.15
CA LYS A 217 -4.61 -14.83 14.74
C LYS A 217 -5.81 -15.27 13.90
N ASN A 218 -5.84 -16.55 13.51
CA ASN A 218 -6.91 -17.14 12.71
C ASN A 218 -7.21 -16.35 11.42
N ASP A 219 -6.16 -16.01 10.67
CA ASP A 219 -6.22 -15.22 9.42
C ASP A 219 -6.88 -13.83 9.55
N LEU A 220 -6.95 -13.29 10.77
CA LEU A 220 -7.42 -11.95 11.05
C LEU A 220 -6.34 -11.16 11.79
N VAL A 221 -6.26 -9.86 11.51
CA VAL A 221 -5.45 -8.98 12.37
C VAL A 221 -6.03 -9.02 13.77
N SER A 222 -5.19 -9.29 14.76
CA SER A 222 -5.55 -9.37 16.20
C SER A 222 -4.80 -8.34 17.04
N GLY A 223 -3.83 -7.62 16.46
CA GLY A 223 -3.12 -6.57 17.16
C GLY A 223 -2.36 -5.62 16.23
N LEU A 224 -2.22 -4.38 16.67
CA LEU A 224 -1.31 -3.37 16.14
C LEU A 224 -0.43 -2.88 17.29
N LEU A 225 0.85 -3.17 17.18
CA LEU A 225 1.87 -2.88 18.17
C LEU A 225 2.58 -1.57 17.85
N ASP A 226 3.33 -1.09 18.84
CA ASP A 226 4.31 -0.01 18.74
C ASP A 226 3.80 1.36 18.29
N TYR A 227 3.33 2.13 19.27
CA TYR A 227 2.88 3.51 19.09
C TYR A 227 4.05 4.52 19.17
N GLY A 228 5.30 4.06 19.01
CA GLY A 228 6.51 4.89 19.16
C GLY A 228 6.66 6.02 18.14
N ASP A 229 6.02 5.86 16.99
CA ASP A 229 6.27 6.66 15.80
C ASP A 229 5.16 7.67 15.51
N MET A 230 4.22 7.83 16.44
CA MET A 230 3.08 8.72 16.30
C MET A 230 3.51 10.17 16.04
N ILE A 231 2.77 10.78 15.12
CA ILE A 231 2.89 12.17 14.71
C ILE A 231 1.52 12.70 14.31
N TYR A 232 1.37 14.02 14.27
CA TYR A 232 0.26 14.68 13.60
C TYR A 232 0.61 14.86 12.11
N ALA A 233 -0.11 14.18 11.24
CA ALA A 233 0.20 14.05 9.81
C ALA A 233 -1.08 13.82 8.99
N PRO A 234 -1.02 13.78 7.64
CA PRO A 234 -2.18 13.42 6.84
C PRO A 234 -2.79 12.10 7.30
N THR A 235 -4.10 12.08 7.60
CA THR A 235 -4.80 10.93 8.19
C THR A 235 -4.65 9.65 7.36
N ILE A 236 -4.56 9.80 6.04
CA ILE A 236 -4.37 8.70 5.09
C ILE A 236 -3.00 8.00 5.22
N ASN A 237 -2.04 8.57 5.95
CA ASN A 237 -0.69 8.02 6.08
C ASN A 237 -0.68 6.61 6.66
N ASP A 238 -1.51 6.29 7.66
CA ASP A 238 -1.52 4.93 8.24
C ASP A 238 -1.94 3.88 7.20
N LEU A 239 -2.91 4.20 6.33
CA LEU A 239 -3.27 3.35 5.19
C LEU A 239 -2.12 3.21 4.21
N ALA A 240 -1.46 4.32 3.84
CA ALA A 240 -0.32 4.30 2.92
C ALA A 240 0.85 3.47 3.47
N VAL A 241 1.15 3.62 4.77
CA VAL A 241 2.17 2.84 5.46
C VAL A 241 1.81 1.36 5.41
N SER A 242 0.61 0.95 5.80
CA SER A 242 0.22 -0.46 5.73
C SER A 242 0.23 -1.03 4.32
N LEU A 243 -0.24 -0.28 3.32
CA LEU A 243 -0.19 -0.70 1.91
C LEU A 243 1.24 -0.92 1.40
N SER A 244 2.22 -0.16 1.91
CA SER A 244 3.63 -0.36 1.55
C SER A 244 4.16 -1.76 1.95
N TYR A 245 3.54 -2.42 2.93
CA TYR A 245 3.92 -3.77 3.35
C TYR A 245 2.92 -4.84 2.91
N ALA A 246 1.62 -4.53 2.85
CA ALA A 246 0.59 -5.48 2.44
C ALA A 246 0.68 -5.88 0.95
N LEU A 247 1.27 -5.01 0.13
CA LEU A 247 1.47 -5.25 -1.30
C LEU A 247 2.82 -5.92 -1.63
N MET A 248 3.71 -6.08 -0.64
CA MET A 248 4.98 -6.80 -0.83
C MET A 248 4.71 -8.25 -1.20
N LYS A 249 5.55 -8.82 -2.08
CA LYS A 249 5.46 -10.22 -2.57
C LYS A 249 4.16 -10.60 -3.28
N LYS A 250 3.26 -9.65 -3.53
CA LYS A 250 2.02 -9.90 -4.29
C LYS A 250 2.29 -9.90 -5.79
N GLU A 251 1.81 -10.93 -6.48
CA GLU A 251 1.75 -10.96 -7.95
C GLU A 251 0.59 -10.09 -8.45
N ASP A 252 -0.59 -10.21 -7.84
CA ASP A 252 -1.73 -9.35 -8.11
C ASP A 252 -1.84 -8.25 -7.05
N LEU A 253 -1.29 -7.08 -7.37
CA LEU A 253 -1.37 -5.91 -6.50
C LEU A 253 -2.81 -5.41 -6.33
N TYR A 254 -3.66 -5.57 -7.35
CA TYR A 254 -4.97 -4.92 -7.41
C TYR A 254 -5.99 -5.58 -6.50
N SER A 255 -6.02 -6.92 -6.46
CA SER A 255 -6.92 -7.63 -5.57
C SER A 255 -6.62 -7.31 -4.10
N SER A 256 -5.35 -7.37 -3.71
CA SER A 256 -4.93 -6.99 -2.34
C SER A 256 -5.19 -5.52 -2.03
N LEU A 257 -4.87 -4.61 -2.97
CA LEU A 257 -5.16 -3.19 -2.84
C LEU A 257 -6.66 -2.94 -2.64
N LYS A 258 -7.51 -3.55 -3.48
CA LYS A 258 -8.97 -3.43 -3.43
C LYS A 258 -9.52 -3.92 -2.09
N ASN A 259 -9.08 -5.09 -1.61
CA ASN A 259 -9.56 -5.67 -0.37
C ASN A 259 -9.29 -4.77 0.84
N VAL A 260 -8.07 -4.23 0.95
CA VAL A 260 -7.68 -3.35 2.05
C VAL A 260 -8.39 -1.99 1.93
N VAL A 261 -8.37 -1.36 0.76
CA VAL A 261 -8.92 -0.01 0.54
C VAL A 261 -10.42 0.02 0.74
N ILE A 262 -11.17 -0.94 0.20
CA ILE A 262 -12.64 -0.97 0.35
C ILE A 262 -13.00 -1.14 1.83
N SER A 263 -12.33 -2.05 2.53
CA SER A 263 -12.59 -2.27 3.96
C SER A 263 -12.28 -1.05 4.81
N TYR A 264 -11.18 -0.35 4.50
CA TYR A 264 -10.86 0.94 5.13
C TYR A 264 -11.95 1.98 4.85
N HIS A 265 -12.26 2.19 3.56
CA HIS A 265 -13.17 3.24 3.10
C HIS A 265 -14.58 3.09 3.68
N LYS A 266 -15.07 1.85 3.84
CA LYS A 266 -16.37 1.57 4.48
C LYS A 266 -16.48 2.09 5.90
N ILE A 267 -15.38 2.14 6.65
CA ILE A 267 -15.36 2.61 8.04
C ILE A 267 -14.96 4.09 8.12
N PHE A 268 -13.97 4.49 7.33
CA PHE A 268 -13.43 5.83 7.26
C PHE A 268 -13.30 6.28 5.79
N PRO A 269 -14.31 6.98 5.24
CA PRO A 269 -14.33 7.34 3.84
C PRO A 269 -13.10 8.14 3.43
N ILE A 270 -12.36 7.62 2.47
CA ILE A 270 -11.22 8.27 1.83
C ILE A 270 -11.74 9.37 0.91
N THR A 271 -11.18 10.57 1.00
CA THR A 271 -11.55 11.74 0.20
C THR A 271 -10.91 11.71 -1.18
N PHE A 272 -11.44 12.52 -2.09
CA PHE A 272 -10.94 12.65 -3.46
C PHE A 272 -9.45 13.08 -3.51
N ASP A 273 -9.05 13.99 -2.64
CA ASP A 273 -7.67 14.52 -2.57
C ASP A 273 -6.70 13.56 -1.86
N GLU A 274 -7.16 12.77 -0.89
CA GLU A 274 -6.34 11.70 -0.30
C GLU A 274 -6.03 10.61 -1.33
N ILE A 275 -7.01 10.21 -2.15
CA ILE A 275 -6.79 9.23 -3.23
C ILE A 275 -5.74 9.74 -4.23
N PHE A 276 -5.77 11.05 -4.54
CA PHE A 276 -4.78 11.67 -5.44
C PHE A 276 -3.34 11.52 -4.94
N SER A 277 -3.14 11.41 -3.62
CA SER A 277 -1.81 11.35 -2.98
C SER A 277 -1.39 9.91 -2.60
N LEU A 278 -2.33 8.96 -2.54
CA LEU A 278 -2.14 7.66 -1.88
C LEU A 278 -1.00 6.83 -2.47
N MET A 279 -0.94 6.66 -3.80
CA MET A 279 0.12 5.87 -4.43
C MET A 279 1.51 6.45 -4.13
N THR A 280 1.65 7.77 -4.23
CA THR A 280 2.92 8.44 -3.97
C THR A 280 3.28 8.37 -2.49
N LEU A 281 2.31 8.39 -1.56
CA LEU A 281 2.58 8.18 -0.12
C LEU A 281 3.08 6.75 0.16
N VAL A 282 2.53 5.75 -0.53
CA VAL A 282 3.04 4.36 -0.49
C VAL A 282 4.48 4.31 -1.00
N LYS A 283 4.76 4.92 -2.17
CA LYS A 283 6.11 5.00 -2.74
C LYS A 283 7.06 5.77 -1.82
N ALA A 284 6.60 6.83 -1.18
CA ALA A 284 7.37 7.63 -0.22
C ALA A 284 7.79 6.78 0.99
N ARG A 285 6.86 6.01 1.58
CA ARG A 285 7.18 5.10 2.69
C ARG A 285 8.20 4.01 2.29
N LEU A 286 8.06 3.44 1.10
CA LEU A 286 9.03 2.48 0.56
C LEU A 286 10.40 3.13 0.35
N THR A 287 10.42 4.37 -0.16
CA THR A 287 11.65 5.14 -0.37
C THR A 287 12.34 5.43 0.96
N ILE A 288 11.59 5.83 2.00
CA ILE A 288 12.14 5.96 3.35
C ILE A 288 12.74 4.64 3.82
N THR A 289 12.03 3.52 3.65
CA THR A 289 12.49 2.18 4.08
C THR A 289 13.86 1.85 3.49
N VAL A 290 14.05 1.98 2.17
CA VAL A 290 15.32 1.63 1.52
C VAL A 290 16.44 2.62 1.83
N VAL A 291 16.14 3.90 1.98
CA VAL A 291 17.12 4.94 2.35
C VAL A 291 17.57 4.76 3.80
N MET A 292 16.63 4.48 4.71
CA MET A 292 16.94 4.19 6.11
C MET A 292 17.76 2.92 6.27
N ALA A 293 17.40 1.85 5.56
CA ALA A 293 18.17 0.61 5.57
C ALA A 293 19.64 0.86 5.15
N GLU A 294 19.87 1.59 4.06
CA GLU A 294 21.21 1.94 3.59
C GLU A 294 22.00 2.76 4.64
N LYS A 295 21.38 3.80 5.20
CA LYS A 295 22.01 4.67 6.22
C LYS A 295 22.35 3.90 7.49
N GLN A 296 21.39 3.13 8.00
CA GLN A 296 21.54 2.43 9.26
C GLN A 296 22.47 1.23 9.15
N ARG A 297 22.50 0.53 8.00
CA ARG A 297 23.44 -0.58 7.75
C ARG A 297 24.90 -0.12 7.80
N LYS A 298 25.22 1.08 7.30
CA LYS A 298 26.57 1.66 7.42
C LYS A 298 26.98 1.95 8.86
N LYS A 299 25.99 2.29 9.72
CA LYS A 299 26.22 2.69 11.10
C LYS A 299 26.18 1.53 12.10
N PHE A 300 25.30 0.56 11.86
CA PHE A 300 25.04 -0.59 12.73
C PHE A 300 25.13 -1.89 11.92
N PRO A 301 26.31 -2.26 11.38
CA PRO A 301 26.45 -3.34 10.40
C PRO A 301 26.02 -4.72 10.92
N TYR A 302 26.04 -4.92 12.24
CA TYR A 302 25.65 -6.19 12.86
C TYR A 302 24.14 -6.35 13.09
N ASN A 303 23.35 -5.28 12.98
CA ASN A 303 21.90 -5.35 13.17
C ASN A 303 21.17 -5.65 11.85
N LYS A 304 21.13 -6.93 11.48
CA LYS A 304 20.45 -7.40 10.26
C LYS A 304 18.95 -7.08 10.20
N TYR A 305 18.31 -6.75 11.34
CA TYR A 305 16.89 -6.39 11.38
C TYR A 305 16.61 -5.08 10.60
N LEU A 306 17.59 -4.19 10.51
CA LEU A 306 17.42 -2.86 9.88
C LEU A 306 17.22 -2.92 8.36
N SER A 307 17.58 -4.05 7.72
CA SER A 307 17.39 -4.30 6.28
C SER A 307 16.30 -5.35 6.00
N ILE A 308 15.50 -5.76 6.99
CA ILE A 308 14.62 -6.94 6.86
C ILE A 308 13.56 -6.82 5.75
N SER A 309 13.15 -5.60 5.44
CA SER A 309 12.15 -5.30 4.39
C SER A 309 12.75 -4.66 3.15
N GLU A 310 14.08 -4.50 3.08
CA GLU A 310 14.75 -3.71 2.03
C GLU A 310 14.53 -4.30 0.62
N ASN A 311 14.77 -5.61 0.46
CA ASN A 311 14.61 -6.29 -0.83
C ASN A 311 13.15 -6.24 -1.29
N ASP A 312 12.21 -6.57 -0.40
CA ASP A 312 10.78 -6.55 -0.69
C ASP A 312 10.27 -5.14 -1.02
N ALA A 313 10.88 -4.11 -0.41
CA ALA A 313 10.56 -2.71 -0.68
C ALA A 313 11.06 -2.27 -2.06
N TRP A 314 12.29 -2.68 -2.46
CA TRP A 314 12.79 -2.45 -3.81
C TRP A 314 11.93 -3.12 -4.87
N ASP A 315 11.56 -4.39 -4.67
CA ASP A 315 10.71 -5.13 -5.59
C ASP A 315 9.36 -4.43 -5.82
N LEU A 316 8.73 -3.96 -4.74
CA LEU A 316 7.48 -3.22 -4.85
C LEU A 316 7.67 -1.85 -5.49
N LEU A 317 8.76 -1.12 -5.19
CA LEU A 317 9.08 0.14 -5.85
C LEU A 317 9.22 -0.03 -7.38
N TYR A 318 9.92 -1.07 -7.84
CA TYR A 318 10.04 -1.37 -9.26
C TYR A 318 8.69 -1.66 -9.92
N LYS A 319 7.81 -2.37 -9.22
CA LYS A 319 6.45 -2.64 -9.71
C LYS A 319 5.64 -1.35 -9.79
N LEU A 320 5.65 -0.53 -8.73
CA LEU A 320 4.88 0.72 -8.66
C LEU A 320 5.38 1.77 -9.66
N ASP A 321 6.67 1.84 -9.95
CA ASP A 321 7.26 2.76 -10.94
C ASP A 321 6.77 2.48 -12.37
N ARG A 322 6.33 1.25 -12.67
CA ARG A 322 5.74 0.86 -13.97
C ARG A 322 4.26 1.21 -14.11
N ILE A 323 3.62 1.66 -13.02
CA ILE A 323 2.19 2.00 -12.99
C ILE A 323 2.05 3.48 -13.28
N ASN A 324 1.17 3.83 -14.23
CA ASN A 324 0.77 5.23 -14.39
C ASN A 324 0.02 5.69 -13.12
N PRO A 325 0.48 6.73 -12.40
CA PRO A 325 -0.17 7.19 -11.17
C PRO A 325 -1.67 7.50 -11.33
N TYR A 326 -2.08 8.02 -12.49
CA TYR A 326 -3.48 8.31 -12.77
C TYR A 326 -4.34 7.05 -12.87
N LEU A 327 -3.81 5.95 -13.42
CA LEU A 327 -4.54 4.67 -13.44
C LEU A 327 -4.81 4.18 -12.00
N PHE A 328 -3.82 4.28 -11.12
CA PHE A 328 -4.00 3.94 -9.71
C PHE A 328 -5.08 4.80 -9.06
N ILE A 329 -5.02 6.12 -9.26
CA ILE A 329 -6.02 7.07 -8.75
C ILE A 329 -7.43 6.70 -9.23
N PHE A 330 -7.60 6.40 -10.52
CA PHE A 330 -8.90 6.04 -11.10
C PHE A 330 -9.46 4.73 -10.54
N LEU A 331 -8.61 3.72 -10.36
CA LEU A 331 -9.03 2.45 -9.77
C LEU A 331 -9.46 2.61 -8.31
N ILE A 332 -8.71 3.37 -7.51
CA ILE A 332 -9.10 3.61 -6.12
C ILE A 332 -10.41 4.41 -6.04
N ARG A 333 -10.61 5.39 -6.93
CA ARG A 333 -11.89 6.12 -7.01
C ARG A 333 -13.05 5.18 -7.29
N ASP A 334 -12.91 4.32 -8.29
CA ASP A 334 -13.89 3.29 -8.63
C ASP A 334 -14.20 2.37 -7.43
N TYR A 335 -13.15 1.85 -6.76
CA TYR A 335 -13.31 1.00 -5.58
C TYR A 335 -14.06 1.69 -4.43
N CYS A 336 -13.86 2.99 -4.28
CA CYS A 336 -14.48 3.82 -3.26
C CYS A 336 -15.83 4.43 -3.70
N GLY A 337 -16.34 4.13 -4.90
CA GLY A 337 -17.59 4.71 -5.41
C GLY A 337 -17.51 6.21 -5.72
N HIS A 338 -16.30 6.76 -5.88
CA HIS A 338 -16.10 8.15 -6.31
C HIS A 338 -16.16 8.26 -7.84
N GLN A 339 -16.52 9.44 -8.34
CA GLN A 339 -16.39 9.75 -9.76
C GLN A 339 -14.94 9.59 -10.22
N ILE A 340 -14.71 8.84 -11.29
CA ILE A 340 -13.37 8.53 -11.84
C ILE A 340 -12.60 9.82 -12.13
N THR A 341 -13.27 10.80 -12.74
CA THR A 341 -12.74 12.14 -13.04
C THR A 341 -13.71 13.22 -12.57
N LYS A 342 -13.22 14.45 -12.34
CA LYS A 342 -14.05 15.59 -11.91
C LYS A 342 -15.20 15.91 -12.88
N ASN A 343 -15.05 15.57 -14.16
CA ASN A 343 -16.03 15.84 -15.21
C ASN A 343 -16.83 14.59 -15.61
N TYR A 344 -16.74 13.49 -14.87
CA TYR A 344 -17.37 12.22 -15.24
C TYR A 344 -18.86 12.37 -15.56
N ASN A 345 -19.66 12.92 -14.63
CA ASN A 345 -21.09 13.13 -14.86
C ASN A 345 -21.38 14.07 -16.04
N LYS A 346 -20.55 15.10 -16.25
CA LYS A 346 -20.72 16.03 -17.39
C LYS A 346 -20.52 15.31 -18.73
N VAL A 347 -19.51 14.45 -18.82
CA VAL A 347 -19.22 13.66 -20.02
C VAL A 347 -20.32 12.65 -20.27
N ILE A 348 -20.75 11.90 -19.25
CA ILE A 348 -21.85 10.93 -19.38
C ILE A 348 -23.15 11.63 -19.80
N ASN A 349 -23.52 12.72 -19.13
CA ASN A 349 -24.71 13.50 -19.50
C ASN A 349 -24.63 14.05 -20.93
N PHE A 350 -23.45 14.47 -21.39
CA PHE A 350 -23.26 14.92 -22.77
C PHE A 350 -23.49 13.76 -23.75
N ILE A 351 -22.95 12.57 -23.46
CA ILE A 351 -23.13 11.39 -24.32
C ILE A 351 -24.59 10.95 -24.35
N GLU A 352 -25.30 10.96 -23.21
CA GLU A 352 -26.68 10.49 -23.12
C GLU A 352 -27.71 11.46 -23.74
N LYS A 353 -27.45 12.77 -23.68
CA LYS A 353 -28.39 13.80 -24.18
C LYS A 353 -28.20 14.15 -25.64
N ASN A 354 -27.09 13.76 -26.25
CA ASN A 354 -26.80 14.09 -27.65
C ASN A 354 -26.95 12.86 -28.53
N ASN A 355 -27.49 13.07 -29.73
CA ASN A 355 -27.51 12.06 -30.77
C ASN A 355 -26.26 12.22 -31.63
N PHE A 356 -25.52 11.13 -31.81
CA PHE A 356 -24.34 11.10 -32.64
C PHE A 356 -24.69 10.46 -33.99
N PRO A 357 -24.33 11.09 -35.13
CA PRO A 357 -24.43 10.45 -36.44
C PRO A 357 -23.69 9.11 -36.49
N SER A 358 -24.16 8.24 -37.39
CA SER A 358 -23.52 6.94 -37.61
C SER A 358 -22.07 7.11 -38.09
N VAL A 359 -21.17 6.34 -37.48
CA VAL A 359 -19.75 6.24 -37.88
C VAL A 359 -19.62 5.56 -39.25
N LEU A 360 -20.61 4.76 -39.65
CA LEU A 360 -20.64 4.02 -40.91
C LEU A 360 -21.77 4.54 -41.81
N ASP A 361 -21.57 4.45 -43.13
CA ASP A 361 -22.57 4.86 -44.13
C ASP A 361 -23.76 3.91 -44.28
N PHE A 362 -23.78 2.83 -43.51
CA PHE A 362 -24.83 1.84 -43.48
C PHE A 362 -25.25 1.54 -42.05
N ASN A 363 -26.51 1.10 -41.91
CA ASN A 363 -27.03 0.69 -40.61
C ASN A 363 -26.62 -0.75 -40.30
N LEU A 364 -25.78 -0.93 -39.27
CA LEU A 364 -25.30 -2.24 -38.81
C LEU A 364 -26.43 -3.25 -38.53
N ASN A 365 -27.61 -2.79 -38.12
CA ASN A 365 -28.75 -3.65 -37.82
C ASN A 365 -29.47 -4.15 -39.07
N LYS A 366 -29.27 -3.51 -40.23
CA LYS A 366 -29.97 -3.81 -41.49
C LYS A 366 -29.14 -4.57 -42.51
N ILE A 367 -27.89 -4.92 -42.18
CA ILE A 367 -27.00 -5.66 -43.08
C ILE A 367 -26.70 -7.06 -42.55
N ASN A 368 -26.44 -7.98 -43.48
CA ASN A 368 -25.93 -9.30 -43.18
C ASN A 368 -24.53 -9.18 -42.58
N LYS A 369 -24.35 -9.81 -41.43
CA LYS A 369 -23.14 -9.72 -40.61
C LYS A 369 -22.87 -11.05 -39.95
N SER A 370 -21.60 -11.37 -39.78
CA SER A 370 -21.18 -12.55 -39.04
C SER A 370 -20.37 -12.17 -37.81
N ILE A 371 -20.45 -12.98 -36.76
CA ILE A 371 -19.58 -12.83 -35.58
C ILE A 371 -18.19 -13.37 -35.91
N ILE A 372 -17.17 -12.57 -35.65
CA ILE A 372 -15.76 -12.94 -35.77
C ILE A 372 -15.22 -13.14 -34.37
N ASN A 373 -15.31 -14.38 -33.89
CA ASN A 373 -14.73 -14.77 -32.60
C ASN A 373 -13.22 -15.01 -32.78
N LEU A 374 -12.37 -14.39 -31.97
CA LEU A 374 -10.92 -14.54 -31.97
C LEU A 374 -10.38 -15.19 -30.68
N ASP A 375 -11.20 -15.95 -29.96
CA ASP A 375 -10.80 -16.78 -28.82
C ASP A 375 -9.85 -17.92 -29.22
N SER A 376 -9.50 -18.82 -28.31
CA SER A 376 -8.59 -19.94 -28.59
C SER A 376 -9.19 -21.07 -29.44
N ASN A 377 -10.52 -21.16 -29.50
CA ASN A 377 -11.26 -22.26 -30.13
C ASN A 377 -11.73 -21.91 -31.55
N SER A 378 -11.66 -20.63 -31.91
CA SER A 378 -12.07 -20.13 -33.20
C SER A 378 -11.27 -20.67 -34.39
N ILE A 379 -11.95 -20.88 -35.51
CA ILE A 379 -11.36 -21.24 -36.80
C ILE A 379 -10.33 -20.21 -37.31
N PHE A 380 -10.45 -18.95 -36.87
CA PHE A 380 -9.55 -17.87 -37.29
C PHE A 380 -8.20 -17.94 -36.58
N THR A 381 -8.21 -18.45 -35.34
CA THR A 381 -7.06 -18.44 -34.42
C THR A 381 -6.52 -19.82 -34.10
N LYS A 382 -7.18 -20.89 -34.56
CA LYS A 382 -6.63 -22.25 -34.58
C LYS A 382 -5.33 -22.24 -35.39
N ASN A 383 -4.22 -22.61 -34.73
CA ASN A 383 -2.85 -22.54 -35.25
C ASN A 383 -2.41 -21.11 -35.64
N TYR A 384 -2.84 -20.09 -34.91
CA TYR A 384 -2.42 -18.71 -35.16
C TYR A 384 -0.91 -18.53 -34.97
N ASN A 385 -0.25 -17.96 -35.98
CA ASN A 385 1.20 -17.72 -35.99
C ASN A 385 1.54 -16.22 -36.05
N ASN A 386 0.78 -15.40 -35.31
CA ASN A 386 0.97 -13.94 -35.21
C ASN A 386 1.01 -13.18 -36.55
N ASN A 387 0.25 -13.63 -37.57
CA ASN A 387 0.23 -13.05 -38.91
C ASN A 387 -1.15 -12.40 -39.22
N PRO A 388 -1.29 -11.07 -39.10
CA PRO A 388 -2.55 -10.38 -39.36
C PRO A 388 -3.09 -10.60 -40.77
N LYS A 389 -2.22 -10.62 -41.80
CA LYS A 389 -2.65 -10.80 -43.20
C LYS A 389 -3.32 -12.14 -43.42
N GLN A 390 -2.83 -13.21 -42.79
CA GLN A 390 -3.44 -14.53 -42.87
C GLN A 390 -4.82 -14.58 -42.20
N ILE A 391 -4.96 -13.96 -41.03
CA ILE A 391 -6.27 -13.84 -40.36
C ILE A 391 -7.24 -13.05 -41.24
N THR A 392 -6.82 -11.90 -41.79
CA THR A 392 -7.67 -11.08 -42.67
C THR A 392 -8.16 -11.89 -43.87
N LYS A 393 -7.29 -12.69 -44.50
CA LYS A 393 -7.69 -13.59 -45.60
C LYS A 393 -8.76 -14.60 -45.15
N LYS A 394 -8.57 -15.26 -44.00
CA LYS A 394 -9.54 -16.22 -43.45
C LYS A 394 -10.88 -15.56 -43.13
N ILE A 395 -10.87 -14.39 -42.52
CA ILE A 395 -12.08 -13.61 -42.22
C ILE A 395 -12.81 -13.26 -43.51
N ASN A 396 -12.12 -12.73 -44.53
CA ASN A 396 -12.75 -12.37 -45.80
C ASN A 396 -13.38 -13.57 -46.51
N ILE A 397 -12.72 -14.73 -46.52
CA ILE A 397 -13.28 -15.97 -47.07
C ILE A 397 -14.54 -16.39 -46.31
N PHE A 398 -14.49 -16.33 -44.98
CA PHE A 398 -15.62 -16.67 -44.13
C PHE A 398 -16.81 -15.74 -44.32
N LEU A 399 -16.58 -14.43 -44.41
CA LEU A 399 -17.63 -13.44 -44.68
C LEU A 399 -18.29 -13.70 -46.03
N LYS A 400 -17.50 -13.95 -47.08
CA LYS A 400 -18.02 -14.29 -48.41
C LYS A 400 -18.86 -15.58 -48.41
N LYS A 401 -18.41 -16.62 -47.68
CA LYS A 401 -19.14 -17.90 -47.58
C LYS A 401 -20.49 -17.76 -46.87
N ASN A 402 -20.60 -16.86 -45.91
CA ASN A 402 -21.82 -16.62 -45.13
C ASN A 402 -22.65 -15.42 -45.65
N ASP A 403 -22.39 -14.97 -46.89
CA ASP A 403 -23.05 -13.81 -47.49
C ASP A 403 -23.13 -12.58 -46.55
N SER A 404 -22.05 -12.36 -45.80
CA SER A 404 -21.94 -11.31 -44.79
C SER A 404 -21.14 -10.14 -45.33
N GLN A 405 -21.70 -8.94 -45.25
CA GLN A 405 -21.04 -7.71 -45.71
C GLN A 405 -19.92 -7.28 -44.77
N ILE A 406 -20.08 -7.57 -43.46
CA ILE A 406 -19.10 -7.23 -42.42
C ILE A 406 -18.97 -8.35 -41.38
N GLY A 407 -17.87 -8.32 -40.64
CA GLY A 407 -17.69 -9.06 -39.41
C GLY A 407 -17.82 -8.19 -38.16
N ILE A 408 -18.30 -8.78 -37.05
CA ILE A 408 -18.36 -8.13 -35.73
C ILE A 408 -17.48 -8.89 -34.74
N GLY A 409 -16.46 -8.23 -34.20
CA GLY A 409 -15.68 -8.71 -33.07
C GLY A 409 -16.32 -8.29 -31.74
N LEU A 410 -16.29 -9.17 -30.74
CA LEU A 410 -17.09 -9.01 -29.53
C LEU A 410 -16.39 -8.18 -28.44
N TYR A 411 -17.18 -7.42 -27.68
CA TYR A 411 -16.75 -6.76 -26.46
C TYR A 411 -16.45 -7.76 -25.34
N LYS A 412 -15.41 -7.50 -24.56
CA LYS A 412 -14.90 -8.36 -23.47
C LYS A 412 -14.47 -9.77 -23.90
N GLU A 413 -14.21 -9.94 -25.19
CA GLU A 413 -13.71 -11.19 -25.72
C GLU A 413 -12.28 -11.50 -25.26
N LYS A 414 -12.04 -12.72 -24.78
CA LYS A 414 -10.69 -13.20 -24.47
C LYS A 414 -10.02 -13.71 -25.74
N ARG A 415 -9.23 -12.86 -26.38
CA ARG A 415 -8.64 -13.16 -27.69
C ARG A 415 -7.30 -13.88 -27.61
N ASN A 416 -7.15 -14.86 -28.49
CA ASN A 416 -5.90 -15.60 -28.66
C ASN A 416 -4.88 -14.86 -29.55
N VAL A 417 -5.27 -13.77 -30.21
CA VAL A 417 -4.35 -13.00 -31.09
C VAL A 417 -3.36 -12.12 -30.33
N TYR A 418 -3.58 -11.88 -29.04
CA TYR A 418 -2.75 -11.01 -28.20
C TYR A 418 -1.52 -11.72 -27.62
N GLN A 419 -0.68 -12.25 -28.52
CA GLN A 419 0.49 -13.08 -28.18
C GLN A 419 1.82 -12.31 -28.14
N GLY A 420 1.86 -11.06 -28.62
CA GLY A 420 3.05 -10.21 -28.57
C GLY A 420 3.45 -9.80 -27.14
N ASN A 421 4.74 -9.55 -26.90
CA ASN A 421 5.29 -9.20 -25.57
C ASN A 421 4.67 -7.94 -24.97
N ASN A 422 4.23 -7.00 -25.80
CA ASN A 422 3.48 -5.81 -25.40
C ASN A 422 2.16 -6.14 -24.68
N PHE A 423 1.57 -7.32 -24.89
CA PHE A 423 0.37 -7.77 -24.20
C PHE A 423 0.65 -8.45 -22.86
N ILE A 424 1.90 -8.66 -22.45
CA ILE A 424 2.18 -9.14 -21.09
C ILE A 424 1.72 -8.07 -20.10
N SER A 425 1.07 -8.49 -19.01
CA SER A 425 0.62 -7.55 -17.98
C SER A 425 1.83 -6.91 -17.29
N ASN A 426 1.80 -5.59 -17.12
CA ASN A 426 2.81 -4.86 -16.35
C ASN A 426 2.84 -5.29 -14.86
N PHE A 427 1.80 -5.96 -14.39
CA PHE A 427 1.56 -6.29 -12.97
C PHE A 427 1.84 -7.76 -12.65
N ASN A 428 1.49 -8.65 -13.57
CA ASN A 428 1.71 -10.08 -13.42
C ASN A 428 2.24 -10.67 -14.72
N SER A 429 3.51 -11.02 -14.76
CA SER A 429 4.19 -11.57 -15.94
C SER A 429 3.61 -12.90 -16.43
N LYS A 430 2.86 -13.62 -15.58
CA LYS A 430 2.15 -14.85 -15.95
C LYS A 430 0.84 -14.59 -16.71
N ASN A 431 0.34 -13.35 -16.66
CA ASN A 431 -0.92 -12.97 -17.28
C ASN A 431 -0.70 -12.07 -18.50
N ARG A 432 -1.64 -12.15 -19.45
CA ARG A 432 -1.67 -11.29 -20.64
C ARG A 432 -2.92 -10.40 -20.63
N ARG A 433 -2.79 -9.20 -21.18
CA ARG A 433 -3.87 -8.26 -21.52
C ARG A 433 -4.58 -8.76 -22.76
N ASN A 434 -5.29 -9.88 -22.62
CA ASN A 434 -5.93 -10.57 -23.74
C ASN A 434 -7.46 -10.34 -23.81
N ILE A 435 -8.01 -9.49 -22.95
CA ILE A 435 -9.42 -9.09 -23.01
C ILE A 435 -9.55 -7.88 -23.95
N HIS A 436 -10.32 -8.03 -25.01
CA HIS A 436 -10.63 -6.95 -25.93
C HIS A 436 -11.67 -5.99 -25.32
N LEU A 437 -11.33 -4.70 -25.21
CA LEU A 437 -12.17 -3.68 -24.58
C LEU A 437 -13.01 -2.87 -25.59
N GLY A 438 -13.00 -3.24 -26.86
CA GLY A 438 -13.76 -2.59 -27.93
C GLY A 438 -14.80 -3.51 -28.57
N ILE A 439 -15.47 -2.99 -29.60
CA ILE A 439 -16.20 -3.78 -30.59
C ILE A 439 -15.48 -3.53 -31.91
N ASP A 440 -15.09 -4.59 -32.60
CA ASP A 440 -14.42 -4.46 -33.90
C ASP A 440 -15.42 -4.63 -35.03
N ILE A 441 -15.26 -3.80 -36.07
CA ILE A 441 -15.99 -3.93 -37.33
C ILE A 441 -14.99 -4.35 -38.41
N PHE A 442 -15.10 -5.59 -38.89
CA PHE A 442 -14.30 -6.10 -39.99
C PHE A 442 -15.02 -5.79 -41.31
N ALA A 443 -14.63 -4.69 -41.95
CA ALA A 443 -15.25 -4.20 -43.19
C ALA A 443 -14.27 -4.20 -44.37
N PRO A 444 -14.77 -4.20 -45.62
CA PRO A 444 -13.93 -4.11 -46.82
C PRO A 444 -13.06 -2.86 -46.86
N VAL A 445 -11.89 -2.97 -47.52
CA VAL A 445 -11.04 -1.80 -47.80
C VAL A 445 -11.83 -0.77 -48.60
N GLY A 446 -11.70 0.51 -48.25
CA GLY A 446 -12.47 1.60 -48.85
C GLY A 446 -13.80 1.90 -48.16
N THR A 447 -14.17 1.15 -47.11
CA THR A 447 -15.33 1.50 -46.25
C THR A 447 -15.15 2.91 -45.69
N LYS A 448 -16.11 3.79 -45.97
CA LYS A 448 -16.13 5.16 -45.46
C LYS A 448 -16.40 5.15 -43.96
N ILE A 449 -15.56 5.86 -43.21
CA ILE A 449 -15.69 6.07 -41.77
C ILE A 449 -15.89 7.55 -41.53
N LYS A 450 -16.97 7.89 -40.82
CA LYS A 450 -17.35 9.26 -40.47
C LYS A 450 -17.05 9.54 -39.01
N ALA A 451 -16.71 10.79 -38.69
CA ALA A 451 -16.63 11.22 -37.31
C ALA A 451 -18.05 11.28 -36.71
N PRO A 452 -18.27 10.75 -35.50
CA PRO A 452 -19.59 10.82 -34.84
C PRO A 452 -19.92 12.22 -34.31
N HIS A 453 -19.01 13.20 -34.44
CA HIS A 453 -19.19 14.57 -34.01
C HIS A 453 -18.23 15.47 -34.81
N ASP A 454 -18.59 16.74 -35.00
CA ASP A 454 -17.73 17.74 -35.61
C ASP A 454 -16.40 17.86 -34.84
N GLY A 455 -15.30 17.92 -35.56
CA GLY A 455 -13.98 17.98 -34.95
C GLY A 455 -12.90 18.28 -35.96
N LYS A 456 -11.70 18.59 -35.46
CA LYS A 456 -10.51 18.75 -36.28
C LYS A 456 -9.60 17.56 -36.05
N VAL A 457 -9.11 16.96 -37.13
CA VAL A 457 -8.08 15.92 -37.05
C VAL A 457 -6.81 16.55 -36.50
N PHE A 458 -6.48 16.27 -35.24
CA PHE A 458 -5.30 16.82 -34.59
C PHE A 458 -4.04 16.02 -34.90
N ILE A 459 -4.16 14.68 -34.95
CA ILE A 459 -3.08 13.76 -35.30
C ILE A 459 -3.67 12.62 -36.13
N LEU A 460 -3.10 12.34 -37.29
CA LEU A 460 -3.31 11.11 -38.04
C LEU A 460 -1.99 10.33 -38.06
N LYS A 461 -1.95 9.18 -37.36
CA LYS A 461 -0.77 8.33 -37.28
C LYS A 461 -1.14 6.92 -37.72
N TYR A 462 -0.35 6.34 -38.61
CA TYR A 462 -0.38 4.90 -38.87
C TYR A 462 0.25 4.18 -37.67
N ASN A 463 -0.54 3.34 -36.99
CA ASN A 463 -0.07 2.50 -35.88
C ASN A 463 0.51 1.18 -36.37
#